data_AF-A0A0C3FVQ3-F1
#
_entry.id   AF-A0A0C3FVQ3-F1
#
_cell.length_a   1.000
_cell.length_b   1.000
_cell.length_c   1.000
_cell.angle_alpha   90.00
_cell.angle_beta   90.00
_cell.angle_gamma   90.00
#
_symmetry.space_group_name_H-M   'P 1'
#
loop_
_entity.id
_entity.type
_entity.pdbx_description
1 polymer ?
#
loop_
_entity_poly.entity_id
_entity_poly.type
_entity_poly.pdbx_seq_one_letter_code
_entity_poly.pdbx_strand_id
1 'polypeptide(L)'
;MPSKAVLSVFAIAGTVSAQVPPYQSPLLLQPGANASMCLRADNVDGSPVVLAVCTGGPDQLWTFTNDQVQIYGNKCLDVTNGVNADGTKVQVWDCEIDIAFDQQFVYTPFGDNHLAWNNSGRCLDLPNGNLSSGNQVQVWACNGAEDNNNQIWDTGYMYNNLPSKSEISQNGTNNCGNVSSQTSMCQTMWMNDADDFCLWGPPENGTIGDTEQEVVAWCTKSGYGTRTIPNGTLAGVHFVRTPNYVQVTGVGNFTNINVAMGDEGGELDPHGADSNGNPIGGLVFGNTFAPNLQYHEWTSFIGDTEFCMRACIGPDARGNCQHIYDEMGCFWNMPANYDAGIFESCLGDNDIPMGVYGTSTWFQGVSPTPSPQPAANSSSCTPFSSITSGPLKRDLGIDILGKRAASPAMTTPPS
;
A
#
# COMPACT_ATOMS: atom_id res chain seq x y z
N MET A 1 33.29 23.05 50.54
CA MET A 1 33.59 22.04 49.50
C MET A 1 32.67 20.87 49.75
N PRO A 2 31.68 20.66 48.88
CA PRO A 2 31.86 19.73 47.77
C PRO A 2 31.47 20.33 46.41
N SER A 3 32.04 19.71 45.37
CA SER A 3 31.93 20.04 43.95
C SER A 3 30.56 19.67 43.39
N LYS A 4 29.92 20.58 42.64
CA LYS A 4 28.80 20.24 41.75
C LYS A 4 29.39 19.76 40.43
N ALA A 5 29.30 18.47 40.16
CA ALA A 5 29.61 17.92 38.86
C ALA A 5 28.57 18.42 37.84
N VAL A 6 29.03 19.12 36.81
CA VAL A 6 28.24 19.43 35.62
C VAL A 6 28.25 18.16 34.77
N LEU A 7 27.10 17.52 34.64
CA LEU A 7 26.92 16.37 33.75
C LEU A 7 26.75 16.93 32.33
N SER A 8 27.84 16.98 31.57
CA SER A 8 27.79 17.27 30.13
C SER A 8 27.12 16.08 29.43
N VAL A 9 25.89 16.27 28.96
CA VAL A 9 25.24 15.35 28.03
C VAL A 9 25.95 15.51 26.68
N PHE A 10 26.82 14.57 26.34
CA PHE A 10 27.27 14.42 24.97
C PHE A 10 26.07 13.90 24.16
N ALA A 11 25.51 14.75 23.30
CA ALA A 11 24.70 14.28 22.19
C ALA A 11 25.62 13.43 21.31
N ILE A 12 25.45 12.11 21.37
CA ILE A 12 26.01 11.22 20.37
C ILE A 12 25.23 11.55 19.10
N ALA A 13 25.87 12.28 18.18
CA ALA A 13 25.39 12.36 16.81
C ALA A 13 25.47 10.94 16.25
N GLY A 14 24.39 10.18 16.42
CA GLY A 14 24.16 9.00 15.61
C GLY A 14 24.20 9.45 14.16
N THR A 15 24.96 8.73 13.34
CA THR A 15 24.85 8.85 11.89
C THR A 15 23.39 8.57 11.54
N VAL A 16 22.60 9.61 11.25
CA VAL A 16 21.29 9.45 10.66
C VAL A 16 21.57 8.83 9.30
N SER A 17 21.29 7.54 9.16
CA SER A 17 21.34 6.89 7.86
C SER A 17 20.42 7.66 6.93
N ALA A 18 20.85 7.88 5.68
CA ALA A 18 19.99 8.30 4.58
C ALA A 18 18.67 7.54 4.69
N GLN A 19 17.59 8.25 4.94
CA GLN A 19 16.31 7.60 5.13
C GLN A 19 15.73 7.26 3.75
N VAL A 20 15.53 5.96 3.54
CA VAL A 20 15.00 5.37 2.31
C VAL A 20 13.64 4.73 2.61
N PRO A 21 12.79 4.53 1.59
CA PRO A 21 11.56 3.79 1.77
C PRO A 21 11.80 2.38 2.34
N PRO A 22 10.86 1.82 3.11
CA PRO A 22 10.92 0.42 3.56
C PRO A 22 11.02 -0.55 2.37
N TYR A 23 10.32 -0.23 1.28
CA TYR A 23 10.33 -1.01 0.05
C TYR A 23 11.67 -0.90 -0.71
N GLN A 24 12.11 -2.04 -1.24
CA GLN A 24 13.35 -2.19 -1.98
C GLN A 24 13.20 -1.66 -3.41
N SER A 25 14.16 -0.83 -3.82
CA SER A 25 14.28 -0.32 -5.18
C SER A 25 14.48 -1.41 -6.24
N PRO A 26 14.04 -1.17 -7.50
CA PRO A 26 13.42 0.05 -8.00
C PRO A 26 11.92 0.17 -7.64
N LEU A 27 11.46 1.40 -7.40
CA LEU A 27 10.10 1.73 -6.96
C LEU A 27 9.39 2.64 -7.95
N LEU A 28 8.07 2.51 -8.01
CA LEU A 28 7.21 3.59 -8.44
C LEU A 28 7.14 4.65 -7.33
N LEU A 29 7.09 5.92 -7.71
CA LEU A 29 6.75 7.02 -6.80
C LEU A 29 5.40 7.60 -7.23
N GLN A 30 4.41 7.50 -6.35
CA GLN A 30 3.01 7.74 -6.66
C GLN A 30 2.44 8.81 -5.73
N PRO A 31 1.65 9.78 -6.20
CA PRO A 31 0.98 10.70 -5.29
C PRO A 31 0.06 9.93 -4.34
N GLY A 32 0.11 10.20 -3.04
CA GLY A 32 -0.77 9.52 -2.07
C GLY A 32 -2.26 9.72 -2.38
N ALA A 33 -2.61 10.84 -3.01
CA ALA A 33 -3.98 11.09 -3.47
C ALA A 33 -4.42 10.23 -4.68
N ASN A 34 -3.51 9.61 -5.43
CA ASN A 34 -3.84 8.77 -6.59
C ASN A 34 -2.70 7.81 -7.01
N ALA A 35 -2.78 6.57 -6.54
CA ALA A 35 -1.83 5.51 -6.88
C ALA A 35 -1.86 5.04 -8.36
N SER A 36 -2.76 5.55 -9.22
CA SER A 36 -2.73 5.25 -10.67
C SER A 36 -1.75 6.15 -11.44
N MET A 37 -1.21 7.17 -10.78
CA MET A 37 -0.25 8.13 -11.34
C MET A 37 1.14 7.90 -10.75
N CYS A 38 2.17 8.05 -11.56
CA CYS A 38 3.56 7.81 -11.21
C CYS A 38 4.43 9.00 -11.65
N LEU A 39 5.48 9.29 -10.88
CA LEU A 39 6.58 10.14 -11.33
C LEU A 39 7.27 9.52 -12.53
N ARG A 40 7.53 10.36 -13.53
CA ARG A 40 8.18 9.99 -14.78
C ARG A 40 9.19 11.07 -15.17
N ALA A 41 10.31 10.64 -15.77
CA ALA A 41 11.21 11.52 -16.51
C ALA A 41 11.76 10.80 -17.75
N ASP A 42 12.17 11.53 -18.78
CA ASP A 42 12.89 10.95 -19.92
C ASP A 42 14.41 10.95 -19.68
N ASN A 43 15.17 10.07 -20.34
CA ASN A 43 16.62 9.91 -20.12
C ASN A 43 17.47 10.99 -20.82
N VAL A 44 17.28 12.26 -20.46
CA VAL A 44 18.03 13.41 -20.96
C VAL A 44 18.14 14.44 -19.83
N ASP A 45 19.29 15.10 -19.71
CA ASP A 45 19.48 16.19 -18.75
C ASP A 45 18.49 17.34 -18.98
N GLY A 46 17.92 17.82 -17.89
CA GLY A 46 16.89 18.85 -17.90
C GLY A 46 15.51 18.33 -18.30
N SER A 47 15.32 17.02 -18.45
CA SER A 47 14.00 16.45 -18.67
C SER A 47 13.11 16.73 -17.45
N PRO A 48 11.90 17.28 -17.65
CA PRO A 48 11.01 17.60 -16.54
C PRO A 48 10.54 16.33 -15.85
N VAL A 49 10.51 16.34 -14.52
CA VAL A 49 9.87 15.27 -13.75
C VAL A 49 8.39 15.58 -13.69
N VAL A 50 7.57 14.70 -14.25
CA VAL A 50 6.13 14.91 -14.43
C VAL A 50 5.34 13.73 -13.88
N LEU A 51 4.04 13.95 -13.64
CA LEU A 51 3.11 12.84 -13.47
C LEU A 51 2.73 12.20 -14.79
N ALA A 52 2.63 10.88 -14.81
CA ALA A 52 2.05 10.12 -15.91
C ALA A 52 1.29 8.92 -15.36
N VAL A 53 0.42 8.32 -16.18
CA VAL A 53 -0.21 7.03 -15.80
C VAL A 53 0.89 5.99 -15.57
N CYS A 54 0.77 5.22 -14.50
CA CYS A 54 1.73 4.16 -14.20
C CYS A 54 1.73 3.09 -15.30
N THR A 55 2.90 2.82 -15.86
CA THR A 55 3.16 1.78 -16.87
C THR A 55 4.16 0.74 -16.36
N GLY A 56 4.97 1.08 -15.34
CA GLY A 56 6.09 0.25 -14.88
C GLY A 56 7.30 0.29 -15.81
N GLY A 57 7.31 1.21 -16.78
CA GLY A 57 8.43 1.42 -17.68
C GLY A 57 9.68 1.93 -16.96
N PRO A 58 10.89 1.77 -17.55
CA PRO A 58 12.14 2.28 -16.98
C PRO A 58 12.14 3.79 -16.71
N ASP A 59 11.26 4.54 -17.38
CA ASP A 59 11.02 5.98 -17.20
C ASP A 59 10.22 6.32 -15.92
N GLN A 60 9.83 5.34 -15.13
CA GLN A 60 9.06 5.49 -13.88
C GLN A 60 9.66 4.73 -12.69
N LEU A 61 10.81 4.09 -12.88
CA LEU A 61 11.44 3.21 -11.90
C LEU A 61 12.60 3.93 -11.21
N TRP A 62 12.37 4.30 -9.96
CA TRP A 62 13.27 5.12 -9.15
C TRP A 62 14.06 4.27 -8.15
N THR A 63 15.34 4.57 -7.97
CA THR A 63 16.25 3.89 -7.06
C THR A 63 16.75 4.85 -6.00
N PHE A 64 16.59 4.50 -4.73
CA PHE A 64 17.11 5.28 -3.61
C PHE A 64 18.51 4.81 -3.25
N THR A 65 19.51 5.68 -3.34
CA THR A 65 20.90 5.35 -3.03
C THR A 65 21.70 6.61 -2.70
N ASN A 66 22.51 6.57 -1.63
CA ASN A 66 23.39 7.68 -1.24
C ASN A 66 22.71 9.06 -1.19
N ASP A 67 21.54 9.16 -0.54
CA ASP A 67 20.70 10.38 -0.49
C ASP A 67 20.25 10.89 -1.87
N GLN A 68 20.33 10.07 -2.92
CA GLN A 68 19.84 10.39 -4.26
C GLN A 68 18.67 9.51 -4.65
N VAL A 69 17.76 10.10 -5.43
CA VAL A 69 16.63 9.41 -6.05
C VAL A 69 16.93 9.29 -7.54
N GLN A 70 17.45 8.13 -7.93
CA GLN A 70 18.00 7.90 -9.26
C GLN A 70 16.98 7.26 -10.21
N ILE A 71 17.09 7.56 -11.49
CA ILE A 71 16.39 6.91 -12.58
C ILE A 71 17.39 6.57 -13.68
N TYR A 72 17.17 5.49 -14.43
CA TYR A 72 18.09 4.97 -15.45
C TYR A 72 19.51 4.58 -14.96
N GLY A 73 19.77 4.65 -13.65
CA GLY A 73 21.05 4.31 -13.02
C GLY A 73 22.13 5.39 -13.09
N ASN A 74 21.89 6.49 -13.81
CA ASN A 74 22.83 7.61 -13.92
C ASN A 74 22.17 8.99 -13.92
N LYS A 75 20.83 9.06 -13.86
CA LYS A 75 20.09 10.32 -13.73
C LYS A 75 19.55 10.44 -12.31
N CYS A 76 19.55 11.64 -11.76
CA CYS A 76 19.13 11.94 -10.41
C CYS A 76 17.99 12.96 -10.43
N LEU A 77 17.05 12.82 -9.48
CA LEU A 77 16.06 13.85 -9.15
C LEU A 77 16.80 15.13 -8.78
N ASP A 78 16.44 16.25 -9.43
CA ASP A 78 17.26 17.46 -9.45
C ASP A 78 16.38 18.70 -9.31
N VAL A 79 16.66 19.53 -8.30
CA VAL A 79 16.04 20.84 -8.14
C VAL A 79 16.70 21.81 -9.11
N THR A 80 15.96 22.29 -10.12
CA THR A 80 16.54 23.04 -11.24
C THR A 80 17.39 24.23 -10.77
N ASN A 81 18.68 24.23 -11.13
CA ASN A 81 19.70 25.22 -10.75
C ASN A 81 19.91 25.38 -9.23
N GLY A 82 19.49 24.41 -8.40
CA GLY A 82 19.57 24.47 -6.95
C GLY A 82 18.84 25.65 -6.29
N VAL A 83 17.81 26.20 -6.94
CA VAL A 83 17.11 27.38 -6.44
C VAL A 83 16.21 27.02 -5.26
N ASN A 84 16.60 27.45 -4.05
CA ASN A 84 15.81 27.25 -2.83
C ASN A 84 14.62 28.23 -2.69
N ALA A 85 13.61 28.05 -3.55
CA ALA A 85 12.37 28.82 -3.55
C ALA A 85 11.16 27.92 -3.77
N ASP A 86 10.02 28.31 -3.19
CA ASP A 86 8.73 27.69 -3.46
C ASP A 86 8.42 27.77 -4.96
N GLY A 87 8.04 26.64 -5.54
CA GLY A 87 7.69 26.54 -6.96
C GLY A 87 8.87 26.30 -7.89
N THR A 88 10.11 26.20 -7.39
CA THR A 88 11.24 25.75 -8.21
C THR A 88 10.93 24.37 -8.78
N LYS A 89 11.04 24.24 -10.10
CA LYS A 89 10.72 23.00 -10.80
C LYS A 89 11.78 21.93 -10.57
N VAL A 90 11.33 20.69 -10.66
CA VAL A 90 12.19 19.51 -10.54
C VAL A 90 12.35 18.88 -11.93
N GLN A 91 13.57 18.45 -12.19
CA GLN A 91 14.02 17.82 -13.43
C GLN A 91 14.84 16.57 -13.09
N VAL A 92 15.36 15.90 -14.11
CA VAL A 92 16.46 14.96 -13.94
C VAL A 92 17.74 15.51 -14.56
N TRP A 93 18.86 15.17 -13.95
CA TRP A 93 20.18 15.53 -14.43
C TRP A 93 21.16 14.37 -14.17
N ASP A 94 22.30 14.34 -14.85
CA ASP A 94 23.37 13.39 -14.52
C ASP A 94 23.70 13.47 -13.03
N CYS A 95 23.78 12.30 -12.41
CA CYS A 95 24.06 12.20 -10.98
C CYS A 95 25.46 12.72 -10.66
N GLU A 96 25.53 13.70 -9.76
CA GLU A 96 26.80 14.25 -9.29
C GLU A 96 27.27 13.51 -8.01
N ILE A 97 28.57 13.19 -7.93
CA ILE A 97 29.10 12.21 -6.96
C ILE A 97 29.66 12.89 -5.69
N ASP A 98 30.02 14.18 -5.74
CA ASP A 98 30.79 14.83 -4.67
C ASP A 98 30.10 16.05 -4.00
N ILE A 99 29.20 16.79 -4.67
CA ILE A 99 28.54 17.98 -4.08
C ILE A 99 27.16 18.30 -4.69
N ALA A 100 26.29 17.30 -4.82
CA ALA A 100 24.99 17.43 -5.48
C ALA A 100 23.89 17.98 -4.55
N PHE A 101 24.07 19.16 -3.93
CA PHE A 101 23.10 19.68 -2.94
C PHE A 101 21.66 19.67 -3.51
N ASP A 102 21.48 20.03 -4.77
CA ASP A 102 20.23 20.06 -5.51
C ASP A 102 19.69 18.67 -5.92
N GLN A 103 20.44 17.60 -5.69
CA GLN A 103 20.04 16.21 -5.98
C GLN A 103 19.91 15.34 -4.73
N GLN A 104 20.02 15.94 -3.54
CA GLN A 104 19.95 15.22 -2.27
C GLN A 104 18.53 15.17 -1.73
N PHE A 105 17.88 14.02 -1.82
CA PHE A 105 16.53 13.79 -1.31
C PHE A 105 16.51 12.67 -0.28
N VAL A 106 15.80 12.92 0.81
CA VAL A 106 15.58 11.97 1.90
C VAL A 106 14.10 11.61 1.92
N TYR A 107 13.80 10.32 1.98
CA TYR A 107 12.43 9.85 2.16
C TYR A 107 12.13 9.85 3.66
N THR A 108 11.14 10.64 4.11
CA THR A 108 10.82 10.76 5.55
C THR A 108 10.22 9.45 6.09
N PRO A 109 10.15 9.28 7.43
CA PRO A 109 9.57 8.08 8.00
C PRO A 109 8.17 7.83 7.51
N PHE A 110 7.80 6.56 7.62
CA PHE A 110 6.43 6.17 7.44
C PHE A 110 5.52 7.00 8.37
N GLY A 111 4.35 7.38 7.88
CA GLY A 111 3.48 8.39 8.50
C GLY A 111 3.67 9.80 7.93
N ASP A 112 4.80 10.10 7.28
CA ASP A 112 5.03 11.37 6.58
C ASP A 112 5.12 11.21 5.05
N ASN A 113 5.73 10.12 4.53
CA ASN A 113 5.89 9.83 3.08
C ASN A 113 6.27 11.03 2.20
N HIS A 114 7.13 11.92 2.70
CA HIS A 114 7.66 13.05 1.95
C HIS A 114 9.00 12.72 1.32
N LEU A 115 9.27 13.25 0.13
CA LEU A 115 10.62 13.37 -0.41
C LEU A 115 11.17 14.75 -0.04
N ALA A 116 11.89 14.84 1.06
CA ALA A 116 12.48 16.08 1.56
C ALA A 116 13.80 16.37 0.83
N TRP A 117 13.92 17.56 0.25
CA TRP A 117 15.18 18.07 -0.28
C TRP A 117 16.09 18.43 0.90
N ASN A 118 17.20 17.71 1.03
CA ASN A 118 18.03 17.66 2.23
C ASN A 118 18.47 19.07 2.69
N ASN A 119 18.30 19.36 3.99
CA ASN A 119 18.67 20.64 4.62
C ASN A 119 18.09 21.92 3.97
N SER A 120 17.05 21.81 3.14
CA SER A 120 16.46 22.95 2.43
C SER A 120 15.19 23.52 3.09
N GLY A 121 14.51 22.70 3.91
CA GLY A 121 13.16 22.98 4.42
C GLY A 121 12.05 22.78 3.38
N ARG A 122 12.36 22.11 2.26
CA ARG A 122 11.42 21.88 1.15
C ARG A 122 11.25 20.41 0.81
N CYS A 123 10.08 20.08 0.31
CA CYS A 123 9.65 18.75 -0.06
C CYS A 123 9.19 18.74 -1.52
N LEU A 124 9.27 17.58 -2.16
CA LEU A 124 8.71 17.35 -3.48
C LEU A 124 7.19 17.54 -3.42
N ASP A 125 6.67 18.35 -4.33
CA ASP A 125 5.32 18.91 -4.27
C ASP A 125 4.64 18.79 -5.63
N LEU A 126 3.37 18.39 -5.60
CA LEU A 126 2.43 18.56 -6.70
C LEU A 126 1.91 19.99 -6.71
N PRO A 127 2.20 20.81 -7.74
CA PRO A 127 1.69 22.17 -7.80
C PRO A 127 0.15 22.18 -7.72
N ASN A 128 -0.38 22.83 -6.68
CA ASN A 128 -1.81 22.93 -6.39
C ASN A 128 -2.55 21.58 -6.30
N GLY A 129 -1.86 20.48 -5.99
CA GLY A 129 -2.46 19.14 -5.96
C GLY A 129 -2.94 18.64 -7.33
N ASN A 130 -2.43 19.18 -8.44
CA ASN A 130 -2.88 18.81 -9.77
C ASN A 130 -2.39 17.42 -10.21
N LEU A 131 -3.30 16.43 -10.18
CA LEU A 131 -3.05 15.03 -10.55
C LEU A 131 -3.06 14.76 -12.06
N SER A 132 -3.11 15.78 -12.91
CA SER A 132 -3.14 15.60 -14.37
C SER A 132 -1.81 15.08 -14.90
N SER A 133 -1.88 14.15 -15.85
CA SER A 133 -0.71 13.70 -16.62
C SER A 133 0.00 14.88 -17.30
N GLY A 134 1.32 14.90 -17.26
CA GLY A 134 2.18 15.98 -17.74
C GLY A 134 2.40 17.12 -16.73
N ASN A 135 1.75 17.11 -15.57
CA ASN A 135 2.00 18.11 -14.54
C ASN A 135 3.42 17.94 -13.97
N GLN A 136 4.24 18.98 -14.10
CA GLN A 136 5.62 18.99 -13.61
C GLN A 136 5.66 19.29 -12.12
N VAL A 137 6.31 18.42 -11.35
CA VAL A 137 6.52 18.61 -9.91
C VAL A 137 7.46 19.76 -9.61
N GLN A 138 7.39 20.23 -8.37
CA GLN A 138 8.20 21.32 -7.86
C GLN A 138 8.70 20.99 -6.45
N VAL A 139 9.54 21.86 -5.90
CA VAL A 139 9.76 21.90 -4.45
C VAL A 139 8.92 23.00 -3.82
N TRP A 140 8.44 22.75 -2.62
CA TRP A 140 7.70 23.71 -1.81
C TRP A 140 8.05 23.51 -0.33
N ALA A 141 7.82 24.50 0.52
CA ALA A 141 7.94 24.34 1.97
C ALA A 141 7.27 23.03 2.43
N CYS A 142 8.00 22.21 3.18
CA CYS A 142 7.44 20.98 3.75
C CYS A 142 6.34 21.35 4.74
N ASN A 143 5.18 20.70 4.64
CA ASN A 143 4.14 20.75 5.67
C ASN A 143 4.01 19.36 6.34
N GLY A 144 3.14 19.22 7.34
CA GLY A 144 2.85 17.91 7.93
C GLY A 144 1.90 17.09 7.06
N ALA A 145 1.96 15.76 7.16
CA ALA A 145 1.20 14.86 6.29
C ALA A 145 -0.33 15.03 6.36
N GLU A 146 -0.85 15.55 7.49
CA GLU A 146 -2.28 15.83 7.67
C GLU A 146 -2.73 17.13 6.99
N ASP A 147 -1.80 18.05 6.68
CA ASP A 147 -2.13 19.39 6.19
C ASP A 147 -2.08 19.50 4.65
N ASN A 148 -1.41 18.59 3.94
CA ASN A 148 -1.31 18.64 2.48
C ASN A 148 -1.06 17.31 1.74
N ASN A 149 -2.14 16.74 1.20
CA ASN A 149 -2.09 15.54 0.33
C ASN A 149 -1.20 15.66 -0.93
N ASN A 150 -0.72 16.86 -1.29
CA ASN A 150 0.05 17.11 -2.50
C ASN A 150 1.57 16.94 -2.32
N GLN A 151 2.05 16.64 -1.10
CA GLN A 151 3.46 16.33 -0.84
C GLN A 151 3.69 14.86 -0.43
N ILE A 152 2.61 14.07 -0.32
CA ILE A 152 2.66 12.64 -0.02
C ILE A 152 3.01 11.85 -1.27
N TRP A 153 4.05 11.03 -1.17
CA TRP A 153 4.56 10.17 -2.23
C TRP A 153 4.66 8.73 -1.73
N ASP A 154 3.69 7.92 -2.08
CA ASP A 154 3.74 6.49 -1.79
C ASP A 154 4.72 5.79 -2.71
N THR A 155 5.37 4.76 -2.18
CA THR A 155 6.25 3.89 -2.95
C THR A 155 5.62 2.53 -3.19
N GLY A 156 5.78 1.99 -4.38
CA GLY A 156 5.24 0.67 -4.66
C GLY A 156 5.71 0.06 -5.98
N TYR A 157 4.93 -0.89 -6.46
CA TYR A 157 5.26 -1.74 -7.59
C TYR A 157 4.08 -1.87 -8.55
N MET A 158 4.38 -2.11 -9.82
CA MET A 158 3.36 -2.61 -10.73
C MET A 158 3.10 -4.09 -10.47
N TYR A 159 1.82 -4.49 -10.47
CA TYR A 159 1.39 -5.88 -10.30
C TYR A 159 2.07 -6.90 -11.24
N ASN A 160 2.54 -6.44 -12.41
CA ASN A 160 3.16 -7.28 -13.45
C ASN A 160 4.69 -7.27 -13.41
N ASN A 161 5.29 -6.56 -12.45
CA ASN A 161 6.74 -6.47 -12.27
C ASN A 161 7.09 -6.43 -10.78
N LEU A 162 6.55 -7.40 -10.03
CA LEU A 162 6.80 -7.52 -8.59
C LEU A 162 8.19 -8.12 -8.32
N PRO A 163 8.93 -7.59 -7.34
CA PRO A 163 10.16 -8.24 -6.89
C PRO A 163 9.82 -9.55 -6.17
N SER A 164 10.79 -10.44 -6.00
CA SER A 164 10.59 -11.60 -5.12
C SER A 164 10.37 -11.16 -3.67
N LYS A 165 11.06 -10.11 -3.21
CA LYS A 165 10.89 -9.52 -1.88
C LYS A 165 10.80 -8.01 -2.01
N SER A 166 9.76 -7.39 -1.45
CA SER A 166 9.65 -5.93 -1.39
C SER A 166 10.36 -5.36 -0.17
N GLU A 167 10.48 -6.09 0.94
CA GLU A 167 11.15 -5.59 2.15
C GLU A 167 12.31 -6.49 2.59
N ILE A 168 13.26 -5.90 3.32
CA ILE A 168 14.34 -6.65 3.96
C ILE A 168 13.71 -7.56 5.03
N SER A 169 14.22 -8.77 5.19
CA SER A 169 13.70 -9.78 6.14
C SER A 169 12.33 -10.38 5.82
N GLN A 170 11.69 -10.00 4.71
CA GLN A 170 10.48 -10.67 4.22
C GLN A 170 10.67 -12.20 4.14
N ASN A 171 9.78 -12.97 4.76
CA ASN A 171 9.87 -14.44 4.79
C ASN A 171 9.46 -15.05 3.43
N GLY A 172 8.28 -14.69 2.95
CA GLY A 172 7.68 -15.20 1.72
C GLY A 172 8.18 -14.53 0.43
N THR A 173 7.29 -14.50 -0.57
CA THR A 173 7.57 -13.93 -1.89
C THR A 173 6.40 -13.13 -2.45
N ASN A 174 6.68 -12.06 -3.19
CA ASN A 174 5.69 -11.33 -3.98
C ASN A 174 5.62 -11.79 -5.44
N ASN A 175 6.61 -12.55 -5.91
CA ASN A 175 6.54 -13.23 -7.20
C ASN A 175 5.79 -14.57 -7.06
N CYS A 176 4.47 -14.49 -6.92
CA CYS A 176 3.63 -15.62 -6.55
C CYS A 176 3.34 -16.59 -7.70
N GLY A 177 3.56 -16.17 -8.95
CA GLY A 177 3.09 -16.90 -10.12
C GLY A 177 1.56 -16.94 -10.21
N ASN A 178 1.01 -17.93 -10.92
CA ASN A 178 -0.44 -18.04 -11.16
C ASN A 178 -1.04 -19.39 -10.75
N VAL A 179 -0.24 -20.28 -10.16
CA VAL A 179 -0.68 -21.61 -9.73
C VAL A 179 -0.81 -21.62 -8.22
N SER A 180 -2.04 -21.74 -7.75
CA SER A 180 -2.31 -21.84 -6.31
C SER A 180 -1.82 -23.18 -5.74
N SER A 181 -1.28 -23.11 -4.52
CA SER A 181 -0.82 -24.26 -3.73
C SER A 181 -1.08 -23.99 -2.26
N GLN A 182 -1.47 -25.01 -1.49
CA GLN A 182 -1.63 -24.88 -0.04
C GLN A 182 -0.31 -24.68 0.72
N THR A 183 0.83 -24.85 0.04
CA THR A 183 2.16 -24.55 0.59
C THR A 183 2.74 -23.25 0.01
N SER A 184 1.92 -22.42 -0.66
CA SER A 184 2.39 -21.15 -1.21
C SER A 184 2.86 -20.22 -0.08
N MET A 185 3.96 -19.52 -0.33
CA MET A 185 4.50 -18.46 0.52
C MET A 185 4.24 -17.07 -0.08
N CYS A 186 3.18 -16.94 -0.89
CA CYS A 186 2.81 -15.68 -1.51
C CYS A 186 2.41 -14.63 -0.46
N GLN A 187 3.03 -13.46 -0.51
CA GLN A 187 2.72 -12.30 0.33
C GLN A 187 2.17 -11.13 -0.49
N THR A 188 1.54 -11.44 -1.63
CA THR A 188 0.75 -10.50 -2.41
C THR A 188 -0.69 -10.97 -2.45
N MET A 189 -1.63 -10.07 -2.18
CA MET A 189 -3.04 -10.39 -2.08
C MET A 189 -3.91 -9.47 -2.92
N TRP A 190 -5.17 -9.85 -3.11
CA TRP A 190 -6.13 -9.16 -3.96
C TRP A 190 -7.46 -8.93 -3.23
N MET A 191 -8.06 -7.75 -3.45
CA MET A 191 -9.37 -7.39 -2.91
C MET A 191 -10.24 -6.75 -4.01
N ASN A 192 -11.22 -7.52 -4.52
CA ASN A 192 -12.08 -7.08 -5.61
C ASN A 192 -13.56 -7.04 -5.23
N ASP A 193 -14.09 -8.11 -4.65
CA ASP A 193 -15.48 -8.23 -4.20
C ASP A 193 -15.66 -9.36 -3.16
N ALA A 194 -16.89 -9.61 -2.67
CA ALA A 194 -17.17 -10.68 -1.71
C ALA A 194 -16.87 -12.10 -2.21
N ASP A 195 -16.77 -12.31 -3.53
CA ASP A 195 -16.40 -13.60 -4.11
C ASP A 195 -14.92 -13.67 -4.42
N ASP A 196 -14.25 -12.57 -4.78
CA ASP A 196 -12.83 -12.51 -5.14
C ASP A 196 -12.04 -11.57 -4.19
N PHE A 197 -11.54 -12.17 -3.11
CA PHE A 197 -10.70 -11.49 -2.13
C PHE A 197 -9.73 -12.48 -1.48
N CYS A 198 -8.80 -11.94 -0.70
CA CYS A 198 -7.83 -12.71 0.06
C CYS A 198 -7.81 -12.26 1.53
N LEU A 199 -7.29 -13.14 2.38
CA LEU A 199 -7.01 -12.89 3.79
C LEU A 199 -5.55 -13.22 4.06
N TRP A 200 -4.96 -12.54 5.04
CA TRP A 200 -3.71 -12.98 5.64
C TRP A 200 -3.97 -14.16 6.59
N GLY A 201 -3.10 -15.17 6.53
CA GLY A 201 -3.16 -16.28 7.47
C GLY A 201 -1.78 -16.90 7.69
N PRO A 202 -1.55 -17.56 8.84
CA PRO A 202 -0.26 -18.14 9.17
C PRO A 202 0.22 -19.17 8.14
N PRO A 203 1.53 -19.24 7.84
CA PRO A 203 2.06 -20.25 6.93
C PRO A 203 1.93 -21.67 7.51
N GLU A 204 1.99 -21.79 8.83
CA GLU A 204 1.79 -23.00 9.66
C GLU A 204 0.86 -22.64 10.82
N ASN A 205 0.22 -23.61 11.47
CA ASN A 205 -0.71 -23.34 12.57
C ASN A 205 -0.07 -22.51 13.70
N GLY A 206 -0.58 -21.31 13.94
CA GLY A 206 -0.05 -20.35 14.92
C GLY A 206 -1.03 -19.21 15.21
N THR A 207 -0.73 -18.41 16.23
CA THR A 207 -1.48 -17.18 16.51
C THR A 207 -1.04 -16.09 15.53
N ILE A 208 -1.92 -15.15 15.22
CA ILE A 208 -1.61 -14.00 14.38
C ILE A 208 -0.51 -13.15 15.03
N GLY A 209 -0.60 -12.88 16.33
CA GLY A 209 0.42 -12.08 17.02
C GLY A 209 1.83 -12.68 16.96
N ASP A 210 1.98 -14.02 16.93
CA ASP A 210 3.30 -14.65 16.80
C ASP A 210 3.79 -14.77 15.35
N THR A 211 2.87 -14.64 14.37
CA THR A 211 3.15 -14.90 12.95
C THR A 211 2.94 -13.69 12.03
N GLU A 212 2.58 -12.53 12.58
CA GLU A 212 2.15 -11.32 11.86
C GLU A 212 3.12 -10.90 10.75
N GLN A 213 4.43 -11.08 10.97
CA GLN A 213 5.49 -10.72 10.01
C GLN A 213 5.58 -11.67 8.82
N GLU A 214 5.07 -12.90 8.96
CA GLU A 214 5.26 -13.99 8.00
C GLU A 214 3.97 -14.63 7.48
N VAL A 215 2.81 -14.08 7.85
CA VAL A 215 1.52 -14.48 7.26
C VAL A 215 1.56 -14.39 5.73
N VAL A 216 0.79 -15.27 5.10
CA VAL A 216 0.73 -15.44 3.64
C VAL A 216 -0.70 -15.28 3.15
N ALA A 217 -0.86 -14.96 1.87
CA ALA A 217 -2.16 -14.71 1.28
C ALA A 217 -2.94 -16.02 1.04
N TRP A 218 -4.16 -16.05 1.55
CA TRP A 218 -5.19 -17.06 1.30
C TRP A 218 -6.34 -16.43 0.54
N CYS A 219 -6.54 -16.82 -0.71
CA CYS A 219 -7.56 -16.22 -1.57
C CYS A 219 -8.76 -17.14 -1.78
N THR A 220 -9.93 -16.55 -1.95
CA THR A 220 -11.12 -17.27 -2.41
C THR A 220 -10.98 -17.75 -3.85
N LYS A 221 -10.10 -17.13 -4.66
CA LYS A 221 -9.83 -17.55 -6.03
C LYS A 221 -8.41 -18.08 -6.22
N SER A 222 -8.30 -19.13 -7.03
CA SER A 222 -7.03 -19.59 -7.56
C SER A 222 -6.66 -18.83 -8.83
N GLY A 223 -5.37 -18.66 -9.07
CA GLY A 223 -4.85 -17.86 -10.19
C GLY A 223 -3.89 -16.76 -9.78
N TYR A 224 -3.81 -16.45 -8.49
CA TYR A 224 -2.87 -15.49 -7.91
C TYR A 224 -1.57 -16.13 -7.40
N GLY A 225 -1.41 -17.45 -7.53
CA GLY A 225 -0.26 -18.15 -6.95
C GLY A 225 -0.32 -18.28 -5.42
N THR A 226 -1.42 -17.84 -4.82
CA THR A 226 -1.70 -17.85 -3.38
C THR A 226 -2.23 -19.20 -2.90
N ARG A 227 -2.37 -19.36 -1.58
CA ARG A 227 -3.17 -20.45 -1.01
C ARG A 227 -4.64 -20.21 -1.30
N THR A 228 -5.45 -21.26 -1.38
CA THR A 228 -6.90 -21.08 -1.55
C THR A 228 -7.63 -21.39 -0.25
N ILE A 229 -8.53 -20.48 0.15
CA ILE A 229 -9.39 -20.66 1.31
C ILE A 229 -10.23 -21.93 1.13
N PRO A 230 -10.15 -22.94 2.03
CA PRO A 230 -10.92 -24.16 1.90
C PRO A 230 -12.44 -23.91 1.90
N ASN A 231 -13.18 -24.65 1.08
CA ASN A 231 -14.64 -24.55 1.06
C ASN A 231 -15.23 -24.88 2.44
N GLY A 232 -16.21 -24.09 2.88
CA GLY A 232 -16.82 -24.20 4.21
C GLY A 232 -16.09 -23.44 5.32
N THR A 233 -14.95 -22.80 5.02
CA THR A 233 -14.27 -21.88 5.96
C THR A 233 -15.12 -20.65 6.24
N LEU A 234 -15.69 -20.05 5.20
CA LEU A 234 -16.48 -18.82 5.29
C LEU A 234 -17.95 -19.14 5.58
N ALA A 235 -18.48 -18.58 6.66
CA ALA A 235 -19.87 -18.72 7.08
C ALA A 235 -20.71 -17.46 6.79
N GLY A 236 -20.08 -16.29 6.67
CA GLY A 236 -20.69 -15.06 6.18
C GLY A 236 -19.61 -14.11 5.64
N VAL A 237 -19.95 -13.34 4.60
CA VAL A 237 -19.07 -12.34 3.98
C VAL A 237 -19.89 -11.13 3.57
N HIS A 238 -19.51 -9.95 4.07
CA HIS A 238 -20.04 -8.68 3.62
C HIS A 238 -18.90 -7.86 3.01
N PHE A 239 -19.02 -7.55 1.73
CA PHE A 239 -18.11 -6.66 1.04
C PHE A 239 -18.80 -5.33 0.76
N VAL A 240 -18.13 -4.22 1.02
CA VAL A 240 -18.59 -2.88 0.67
C VAL A 240 -17.53 -2.14 -0.13
N ARG A 241 -17.97 -1.52 -1.22
CA ARG A 241 -17.21 -0.52 -1.97
C ARG A 241 -17.73 0.87 -1.63
N THR A 242 -16.87 1.72 -1.10
CA THR A 242 -17.16 3.14 -0.86
C THR A 242 -16.44 4.01 -1.88
N PRO A 243 -16.62 5.34 -1.84
CA PRO A 243 -15.79 6.26 -2.62
C PRO A 243 -14.30 6.20 -2.31
N ASN A 244 -13.91 5.84 -1.08
CA ASN A 244 -12.53 5.96 -0.60
C ASN A 244 -11.89 4.65 -0.12
N TYR A 245 -12.63 3.55 0.00
CA TYR A 245 -12.06 2.26 0.38
C TYR A 245 -12.93 1.09 -0.07
N VAL A 246 -12.31 -0.09 -0.10
CA VAL A 246 -13.02 -1.36 -0.09
C VAL A 246 -12.87 -2.00 1.27
N GLN A 247 -13.91 -2.68 1.73
CA GLN A 247 -13.88 -3.41 2.99
C GLN A 247 -14.56 -4.75 2.82
N VAL A 248 -13.98 -5.79 3.40
CA VAL A 248 -14.56 -7.12 3.51
C VAL A 248 -14.59 -7.51 4.98
N THR A 249 -15.73 -7.95 5.47
CA THR A 249 -15.94 -8.43 6.83
C THR A 249 -16.64 -9.78 6.80
N GLY A 250 -16.47 -10.58 7.83
CA GLY A 250 -17.19 -11.85 7.89
C GLY A 250 -16.84 -12.72 9.07
N VAL A 251 -17.49 -13.88 9.06
CA VAL A 251 -17.38 -14.91 10.10
C VAL A 251 -17.13 -16.27 9.47
N GLY A 252 -16.50 -17.17 10.21
CA GLY A 252 -16.08 -18.46 9.68
C GLY A 252 -15.38 -19.35 10.70
N ASN A 253 -14.61 -20.31 10.18
CA ASN A 253 -13.70 -21.15 10.96
C ASN A 253 -12.29 -21.04 10.35
N PHE A 254 -11.52 -20.07 10.82
CA PHE A 254 -10.21 -19.71 10.27
C PHE A 254 -9.08 -20.61 10.78
N THR A 255 -9.37 -21.59 11.64
CA THR A 255 -8.46 -22.71 11.88
C THR A 255 -8.18 -23.52 10.61
N ASN A 256 -9.08 -23.44 9.61
CA ASN A 256 -8.87 -24.02 8.27
C ASN A 256 -7.82 -23.29 7.42
N ILE A 257 -7.40 -22.09 7.84
CA ILE A 257 -6.32 -21.31 7.21
C ILE A 257 -5.18 -21.03 8.20
N ASN A 258 -4.99 -21.95 9.15
CA ASN A 258 -3.90 -22.00 10.13
C ASN A 258 -3.95 -20.98 11.28
N VAL A 259 -5.04 -20.22 11.45
CA VAL A 259 -5.22 -19.41 12.66
C VAL A 259 -5.45 -20.34 13.86
N ALA A 260 -4.69 -20.15 14.94
CA ALA A 260 -4.82 -21.00 16.13
C ALA A 260 -6.21 -20.87 16.75
N MET A 261 -6.76 -21.99 17.23
CA MET A 261 -8.04 -22.01 17.93
C MET A 261 -7.99 -21.16 19.21
N GLY A 262 -8.98 -20.30 19.40
CA GLY A 262 -9.06 -19.34 20.50
C GLY A 262 -8.18 -18.10 20.33
N ASP A 263 -7.57 -17.90 19.17
CA ASP A 263 -6.88 -16.66 18.84
C ASP A 263 -7.89 -15.56 18.50
N GLU A 264 -7.83 -14.46 19.24
CA GLU A 264 -8.65 -13.26 19.00
C GLU A 264 -8.07 -12.39 17.87
N GLY A 265 -6.87 -12.74 17.40
CA GLY A 265 -6.19 -12.10 16.29
C GLY A 265 -5.20 -11.02 16.72
N GLY A 266 -4.89 -10.15 15.77
CA GLY A 266 -4.04 -8.97 15.92
C GLY A 266 -4.22 -8.06 14.70
N GLU A 267 -3.74 -6.83 14.79
CA GLU A 267 -3.71 -5.95 13.63
C GLU A 267 -2.60 -6.38 12.66
N LEU A 268 -2.95 -6.40 11.39
CA LEU A 268 -2.05 -6.55 10.26
C LEU A 268 -2.24 -5.32 9.37
N ASP A 269 -1.14 -4.70 9.00
CA ASP A 269 -1.13 -3.43 8.28
C ASP A 269 0.22 -3.27 7.54
N PRO A 270 0.36 -2.31 6.61
CA PRO A 270 1.59 -2.11 5.86
C PRO A 270 2.72 -1.46 6.68
N HIS A 271 2.52 -1.17 7.97
CA HIS A 271 3.29 -0.22 8.78
C HIS A 271 3.41 -0.59 10.28
N GLY A 272 3.97 -1.75 10.57
CA GLY A 272 4.29 -2.18 11.92
C GLY A 272 5.25 -1.24 12.66
N ALA A 273 5.47 -1.53 13.94
CA ALA A 273 6.21 -0.66 14.87
C ALA A 273 7.67 -0.34 14.47
N ASP A 274 8.27 -1.16 13.60
CA ASP A 274 9.63 -0.96 13.06
C ASP A 274 9.63 -0.28 11.67
N SER A 275 8.47 0.23 11.23
CA SER A 275 8.20 0.79 9.89
C SER A 275 8.18 -0.21 8.73
N ASN A 276 8.32 -1.52 8.99
CA ASN A 276 8.04 -2.56 8.00
C ASN A 276 6.59 -3.01 8.11
N GLY A 277 6.04 -3.62 7.06
CA GLY A 277 4.69 -4.18 7.13
C GLY A 277 4.57 -5.38 8.07
N ASN A 278 3.33 -5.68 8.46
CA ASN A 278 2.92 -6.91 9.10
C ASN A 278 1.79 -7.53 8.25
N PRO A 279 2.09 -8.39 7.25
CA PRO A 279 3.38 -9.04 7.01
C PRO A 279 4.44 -8.16 6.38
N ILE A 280 5.70 -8.47 6.71
CA ILE A 280 6.87 -7.78 6.15
C ILE A 280 6.87 -8.03 4.63
N GLY A 281 6.83 -6.95 3.87
CA GLY A 281 6.76 -6.95 2.41
C GLY A 281 5.42 -7.41 1.84
N GLY A 282 4.34 -7.38 2.64
CA GLY A 282 2.98 -7.63 2.18
C GLY A 282 2.52 -6.58 1.16
N LEU A 283 1.95 -7.04 0.03
CA LEU A 283 1.38 -6.15 -0.98
C LEU A 283 -0.11 -6.43 -1.21
N VAL A 284 -0.92 -5.38 -1.31
CA VAL A 284 -2.37 -5.47 -1.55
C VAL A 284 -2.71 -4.81 -2.89
N PHE A 285 -3.42 -5.55 -3.74
CA PHE A 285 -3.90 -5.05 -5.03
C PHE A 285 -5.43 -5.18 -5.15
N GLY A 286 -6.02 -4.42 -6.06
CA GLY A 286 -7.41 -4.59 -6.43
C GLY A 286 -7.78 -3.93 -7.75
N ASN A 287 -8.97 -4.25 -8.24
CA ASN A 287 -9.50 -3.74 -9.50
C ASN A 287 -10.65 -2.74 -9.32
N THR A 288 -11.04 -2.47 -8.07
CA THR A 288 -12.26 -1.73 -7.77
C THR A 288 -12.17 -0.25 -8.14
N PHE A 289 -11.02 0.37 -7.88
CA PHE A 289 -10.80 1.80 -8.12
C PHE A 289 -10.09 2.08 -9.44
N ALA A 290 -9.14 1.23 -9.81
CA ALA A 290 -8.50 1.19 -11.12
C ALA A 290 -7.98 -0.24 -11.38
N PRO A 291 -7.73 -0.63 -12.64
CA PRO A 291 -7.22 -1.97 -12.94
C PRO A 291 -5.87 -2.23 -12.28
N ASN A 292 -5.77 -3.31 -11.50
CA ASN A 292 -4.56 -3.77 -10.82
C ASN A 292 -3.87 -2.69 -9.98
N LEU A 293 -4.66 -1.86 -9.31
CA LEU A 293 -4.16 -0.78 -8.46
C LEU A 293 -3.56 -1.37 -7.18
N GLN A 294 -2.37 -0.92 -6.79
CA GLN A 294 -1.84 -1.20 -5.45
C GLN A 294 -2.57 -0.32 -4.44
N TYR A 295 -3.01 -0.91 -3.33
CA TYR A 295 -3.56 -0.19 -2.18
C TYR A 295 -2.46 -0.08 -1.12
N HIS A 296 -1.96 1.14 -0.89
CA HIS A 296 -0.84 1.41 0.02
C HIS A 296 -1.23 1.49 1.48
N GLU A 297 -2.48 1.87 1.74
CA GLU A 297 -3.03 1.96 3.09
C GLU A 297 -4.12 0.89 3.24
N TRP A 298 -3.90 -0.04 4.15
CA TRP A 298 -4.86 -1.09 4.47
C TRP A 298 -4.69 -1.51 5.92
N THR A 299 -5.73 -2.03 6.54
CA THR A 299 -5.67 -2.63 7.88
C THR A 299 -6.53 -3.89 7.86
N SER A 300 -6.12 -4.90 8.63
CA SER A 300 -6.71 -6.23 8.63
C SER A 300 -6.65 -6.81 10.03
N PHE A 301 -7.73 -7.46 10.43
CA PHE A 301 -7.79 -8.25 11.65
C PHE A 301 -8.39 -9.60 11.31
N ILE A 302 -7.84 -10.65 11.91
CA ILE A 302 -8.37 -12.00 11.75
C ILE A 302 -8.18 -12.78 13.04
N GLY A 303 -9.28 -13.28 13.58
CA GLY A 303 -9.30 -14.25 14.67
C GLY A 303 -9.70 -15.63 14.14
N ASP A 304 -9.90 -16.59 15.03
CA ASP A 304 -10.31 -17.94 14.62
C ASP A 304 -11.77 -18.02 14.14
N THR A 305 -12.63 -17.06 14.53
CA THR A 305 -14.06 -17.01 14.17
C THR A 305 -14.50 -15.84 13.28
N GLU A 306 -13.71 -14.77 13.18
CA GLU A 306 -14.05 -13.58 12.40
C GLU A 306 -12.85 -12.97 11.67
N PHE A 307 -13.14 -12.14 10.68
CA PHE A 307 -12.15 -11.33 10.00
C PHE A 307 -12.75 -10.02 9.52
N CYS A 308 -11.86 -9.08 9.27
CA CYS A 308 -12.17 -7.85 8.58
C CYS A 308 -10.91 -7.29 7.95
N MET A 309 -11.05 -6.74 6.75
CA MET A 309 -9.95 -6.08 6.07
C MET A 309 -10.50 -4.90 5.30
N ARG A 310 -9.80 -3.77 5.37
CA ARG A 310 -10.10 -2.54 4.65
C ARG A 310 -8.86 -2.11 3.89
N ALA A 311 -9.04 -1.67 2.64
CA ALA A 311 -7.98 -1.08 1.84
C ALA A 311 -8.46 0.26 1.27
N CYS A 312 -7.70 1.30 1.54
CA CYS A 312 -8.08 2.69 1.38
C CYS A 312 -7.30 3.37 0.25
N ILE A 313 -7.94 4.37 -0.37
CA ILE A 313 -7.39 5.16 -1.45
C ILE A 313 -7.69 6.65 -1.25
N GLY A 314 -6.93 7.47 -1.97
CA GLY A 314 -7.16 8.89 -2.03
C GLY A 314 -6.48 9.66 -0.89
N PRO A 315 -6.76 10.96 -0.79
CA PRO A 315 -5.97 11.86 0.05
C PRO A 315 -6.09 11.63 1.55
N ASP A 316 -7.13 10.91 1.99
CA ASP A 316 -7.40 10.57 3.39
C ASP A 316 -7.28 9.06 3.62
N ALA A 317 -6.51 8.34 2.79
CA ALA A 317 -6.43 6.88 2.88
C ALA A 317 -6.00 6.40 4.28
N ARG A 318 -5.06 7.10 4.92
CA ARG A 318 -4.61 6.85 6.30
C ARG A 318 -5.68 7.11 7.35
N GLY A 319 -6.48 8.17 7.18
CA GLY A 319 -7.61 8.44 8.06
C GLY A 319 -8.65 7.34 8.01
N ASN A 320 -8.88 6.78 6.82
CA ASN A 320 -9.86 5.72 6.60
C ASN A 320 -9.35 4.32 6.98
N CYS A 321 -8.03 4.10 6.96
CA CYS A 321 -7.33 2.88 7.36
C CYS A 321 -6.26 3.25 8.40
N GLN A 322 -6.68 3.48 9.65
CA GLN A 322 -5.78 3.79 10.75
C GLN A 322 -5.09 2.53 11.28
N HIS A 323 -3.86 2.70 11.76
CA HIS A 323 -2.98 1.61 12.24
C HIS A 323 -2.54 1.83 13.69
N ILE A 324 -3.42 2.40 14.51
CA ILE A 324 -3.13 2.79 15.91
C ILE A 324 -4.19 2.26 16.89
N TYR A 325 -5.04 1.34 16.44
CA TYR A 325 -6.20 0.83 17.16
C TYR A 325 -6.16 -0.71 17.26
N ASP A 326 -4.96 -1.25 17.41
CA ASP A 326 -4.62 -2.64 17.27
C ASP A 326 -5.37 -3.55 18.26
N GLU A 327 -5.71 -3.05 19.46
CA GLU A 327 -6.42 -3.83 20.49
C GLU A 327 -7.96 -3.75 20.37
N MET A 328 -8.49 -3.00 19.39
CA MET A 328 -9.95 -2.75 19.29
C MET A 328 -10.70 -3.83 18.51
N GLY A 329 -9.99 -4.57 17.64
CA GLY A 329 -10.53 -5.68 16.86
C GLY A 329 -11.55 -5.25 15.78
N CYS A 330 -12.13 -6.25 15.12
CA CYS A 330 -12.93 -6.04 13.92
C CYS A 330 -14.16 -5.15 14.09
N PHE A 331 -15.00 -5.46 15.07
CA PHE A 331 -16.28 -4.78 15.24
C PHE A 331 -16.14 -3.29 15.58
N TRP A 332 -15.02 -2.91 16.20
CA TRP A 332 -14.76 -1.52 16.56
C TRP A 332 -14.08 -0.76 15.42
N ASN A 333 -13.06 -1.35 14.78
CA ASN A 333 -12.31 -0.70 13.70
C ASN A 333 -13.09 -0.66 12.37
N MET A 334 -13.87 -1.70 12.06
CA MET A 334 -14.56 -1.87 10.79
C MET A 334 -16.02 -2.29 11.00
N PRO A 335 -16.86 -1.41 11.57
CA PRO A 335 -18.26 -1.73 11.80
C PRO A 335 -18.97 -2.05 10.48
N ALA A 336 -19.64 -3.21 10.43
CA ALA A 336 -20.27 -3.74 9.22
C ALA A 336 -21.28 -4.85 9.55
N ASN A 337 -21.80 -5.51 8.52
CA ASN A 337 -22.53 -6.75 8.68
C ASN A 337 -21.55 -7.94 8.89
N TYR A 338 -21.79 -8.73 9.94
CA TYR A 338 -21.04 -9.95 10.27
C TYR A 338 -21.97 -11.17 10.40
N ASP A 339 -23.22 -11.06 9.94
CA ASP A 339 -24.22 -12.10 10.09
C ASP A 339 -23.84 -13.38 9.32
N ALA A 340 -23.84 -14.51 10.02
CA ALA A 340 -23.67 -15.81 9.39
C ALA A 340 -24.82 -16.09 8.40
N GLY A 341 -24.49 -16.68 7.25
CA GLY A 341 -25.42 -16.97 6.16
C GLY A 341 -25.65 -15.82 5.19
N ILE A 342 -25.10 -14.63 5.46
CA ILE A 342 -25.11 -13.51 4.52
C ILE A 342 -23.81 -13.52 3.71
N PHE A 343 -23.95 -13.49 2.39
CA PHE A 343 -22.83 -13.32 1.46
C PHE A 343 -23.23 -12.26 0.44
N GLU A 344 -22.59 -11.11 0.44
CA GLU A 344 -23.00 -10.00 -0.42
C GLU A 344 -21.89 -9.01 -0.75
N SER A 345 -21.99 -8.40 -1.93
CA SER A 345 -21.20 -7.23 -2.33
C SER A 345 -22.12 -6.03 -2.47
N CYS A 346 -21.83 -4.95 -1.75
CA CYS A 346 -22.62 -3.73 -1.70
C CYS A 346 -21.81 -2.52 -2.15
N LEU A 347 -22.52 -1.45 -2.51
CA LEU A 347 -22.01 -0.09 -2.45
C LEU A 347 -22.23 0.47 -1.04
N GLY A 348 -21.45 1.44 -0.61
CA GLY A 348 -21.68 2.10 0.68
C GLY A 348 -21.12 3.51 0.75
N ASP A 349 -21.55 4.23 1.78
CA ASP A 349 -20.93 5.49 2.17
C ASP A 349 -19.64 5.21 2.96
N ASN A 350 -18.74 6.19 3.07
CA ASN A 350 -17.60 6.07 3.96
C ASN A 350 -18.08 6.05 5.42
N ASP A 351 -17.46 5.20 6.23
CA ASP A 351 -17.56 5.25 7.69
C ASP A 351 -16.97 6.54 8.24
N ILE A 352 -17.36 6.85 9.47
CA ILE A 352 -16.62 7.82 10.28
C ILE A 352 -15.21 7.21 10.54
N PRO A 353 -14.12 7.95 10.29
CA PRO A 353 -12.76 7.48 10.55
C PRO A 353 -12.57 6.89 11.95
N MET A 354 -11.74 5.86 12.07
CA MET A 354 -11.49 5.16 13.34
C MET A 354 -11.04 6.15 14.42
N GLY A 355 -11.63 6.02 15.61
CA GLY A 355 -11.38 6.89 16.75
C GLY A 355 -11.97 8.30 16.69
N VAL A 356 -12.62 8.72 15.60
CA VAL A 356 -13.28 10.03 15.52
C VAL A 356 -14.69 9.95 16.13
N TYR A 357 -14.97 10.81 17.11
CA TYR A 357 -16.26 10.97 17.78
C TYR A 357 -16.67 12.45 17.77
N GLY A 358 -17.47 12.83 16.77
CA GLY A 358 -17.88 14.22 16.57
C GLY A 358 -16.70 15.11 16.21
N THR A 359 -16.32 16.01 17.11
CA THR A 359 -15.14 16.90 16.94
C THR A 359 -13.94 16.45 17.77
N SER A 360 -13.99 15.26 18.36
CA SER A 360 -12.93 14.71 19.21
C SER A 360 -12.35 13.43 18.61
N THR A 361 -11.09 13.18 18.87
CA THR A 361 -10.42 11.91 18.54
C THR A 361 -10.11 11.19 19.84
N TRP A 362 -10.53 9.94 19.95
CA TRP A 362 -10.16 9.04 21.02
C TRP A 362 -8.95 8.22 20.60
N PHE A 363 -8.02 7.99 21.52
CA PHE A 363 -6.81 7.20 21.29
C PHE A 363 -6.84 5.94 22.17
N GLN A 364 -6.32 4.84 21.65
CA GLN A 364 -6.26 3.57 22.35
C GLN A 364 -5.58 3.70 23.73
N GLY A 365 -6.07 2.93 24.71
CA GLY A 365 -5.59 2.97 26.09
C GLY A 365 -6.22 4.07 26.96
N VAL A 366 -7.03 4.97 26.39
CA VAL A 366 -7.74 6.01 27.15
C VAL A 366 -9.09 5.49 27.68
N SER A 367 -9.35 5.68 28.98
CA SER A 367 -10.59 5.24 29.63
C SER A 367 -11.61 6.39 29.82
N PRO A 368 -12.92 6.16 29.57
CA PRO A 368 -13.50 4.92 29.07
C PRO A 368 -13.27 4.74 27.56
N THR A 369 -13.07 3.48 27.15
CA THR A 369 -13.12 3.11 25.73
C THR A 369 -14.54 3.34 25.20
N PRO A 370 -14.72 4.15 24.13
CA PRO A 370 -16.03 4.39 23.56
C PRO A 370 -16.55 3.15 22.83
N SER A 371 -17.87 3.06 22.69
CA SER A 371 -18.49 2.04 21.84
C SER A 371 -18.13 2.24 20.37
N PRO A 372 -18.09 1.16 19.56
CA PRO A 372 -17.91 1.26 18.12
C PRO A 372 -18.82 2.30 17.47
N GLN A 373 -18.33 2.96 16.42
CA GLN A 373 -19.18 3.78 15.56
C GLN A 373 -20.20 2.88 14.83
N PRO A 374 -21.40 3.40 14.51
CA PRO A 374 -22.34 2.67 13.68
C PRO A 374 -21.76 2.49 12.28
N ALA A 375 -22.01 1.32 11.68
CA ALA A 375 -21.67 1.08 10.28
C ALA A 375 -22.39 2.12 9.39
N ALA A 376 -21.68 2.66 8.41
CA ALA A 376 -22.28 3.48 7.38
C ALA A 376 -23.31 2.71 6.56
N ASN A 377 -24.17 3.45 5.85
CA ASN A 377 -25.22 2.83 5.05
C ASN A 377 -24.60 2.04 3.88
N SER A 378 -25.05 0.80 3.71
CA SER A 378 -24.83 0.00 2.51
C SER A 378 -26.06 0.04 1.59
N SER A 379 -25.83 -0.14 0.29
CA SER A 379 -26.85 -0.09 -0.74
C SER A 379 -26.47 -0.97 -1.94
N SER A 380 -27.44 -1.24 -2.83
CA SER A 380 -27.20 -1.99 -4.07
C SER A 380 -26.51 -3.35 -3.87
N CYS A 381 -26.82 -4.02 -2.76
CA CYS A 381 -26.21 -5.30 -2.40
C CYS A 381 -26.58 -6.41 -3.38
N THR A 382 -25.55 -7.10 -3.87
CA THR A 382 -25.66 -8.27 -4.72
C THR A 382 -25.38 -9.52 -3.89
N PRO A 383 -26.38 -10.40 -3.65
CA PRO A 383 -26.20 -11.58 -2.82
C PRO A 383 -25.52 -12.72 -3.57
N PHE A 384 -24.80 -13.54 -2.82
CA PHE A 384 -24.24 -14.82 -3.23
C PHE A 384 -24.88 -15.94 -2.40
N SER A 385 -25.02 -17.14 -2.97
CA SER A 385 -25.51 -18.29 -2.20
C SER A 385 -24.49 -18.81 -1.19
N SER A 386 -23.21 -18.68 -1.55
CA SER A 386 -22.04 -19.05 -0.75
C SER A 386 -20.79 -18.56 -1.45
N ILE A 387 -19.68 -18.39 -0.73
CA ILE A 387 -18.37 -18.14 -1.33
C ILE A 387 -17.57 -19.44 -1.36
N THR A 388 -17.01 -19.77 -2.53
CA THR A 388 -16.26 -21.01 -2.73
C THR A 388 -14.95 -20.78 -3.45
N SER A 389 -13.96 -21.59 -3.11
CA SER A 389 -12.72 -21.73 -3.87
C SER A 389 -13.00 -22.08 -5.33
N GLY A 390 -12.38 -21.36 -6.25
CA GLY A 390 -12.54 -21.57 -7.68
C GLY A 390 -11.51 -20.79 -8.48
N PRO A 391 -11.33 -21.06 -9.79
CA PRO A 391 -10.45 -20.25 -10.62
C PRO A 391 -10.96 -18.81 -10.69
N LEU A 392 -10.04 -17.88 -10.88
CA LEU A 392 -10.38 -16.51 -11.23
C LEU A 392 -11.43 -16.48 -12.34
N LYS A 393 -12.45 -15.63 -12.17
CA LYS A 393 -13.36 -15.28 -13.24
C LYS A 393 -12.53 -14.54 -14.27
N ARG A 394 -12.00 -15.25 -15.27
CA ARG A 394 -11.24 -14.63 -16.36
C ARG A 394 -12.06 -13.50 -16.93
N ASP A 395 -11.55 -12.27 -16.85
CA ASP A 395 -12.12 -11.16 -17.59
C ASP A 395 -11.95 -11.47 -19.09
N LEU A 396 -13.04 -11.90 -19.73
CA LEU A 396 -13.07 -12.22 -21.16
C LEU A 396 -12.79 -10.98 -22.03
N GLY A 397 -12.65 -9.79 -21.46
CA GLY A 397 -12.37 -8.53 -22.15
C GLY A 397 -10.90 -8.28 -22.52
N ILE A 398 -9.92 -8.81 -21.78
CA ILE A 398 -8.50 -8.41 -21.95
C ILE A 398 -7.77 -9.26 -23.01
N ASP A 399 -8.14 -10.53 -23.21
CA ASP A 399 -7.50 -11.43 -24.18
C ASP A 399 -7.79 -11.09 -25.66
N ILE A 400 -8.77 -10.22 -25.94
CA ILE A 400 -9.14 -9.84 -27.32
C ILE A 400 -8.20 -8.73 -27.87
N LEU A 401 -7.55 -7.95 -27.00
CA LEU A 401 -6.60 -6.92 -27.43
C LEU A 401 -5.18 -7.47 -27.63
N GLY A 402 -4.79 -8.52 -26.90
CA GLY A 402 -3.48 -9.17 -27.05
C GLY A 402 -3.30 -10.01 -28.34
N LYS A 403 -4.41 -10.47 -28.96
CA LYS A 403 -4.35 -11.32 -30.17
C LYS A 403 -4.39 -10.57 -31.50
N ARG A 404 -4.51 -9.24 -31.53
CA ARG A 404 -4.41 -8.45 -32.77
C ARG A 404 -3.02 -7.90 -33.08
N ALA A 405 -2.04 -8.06 -32.18
CA ALA A 405 -0.69 -7.53 -32.33
C ALA A 405 0.37 -8.54 -32.85
N ALA A 406 -0.03 -9.75 -33.25
CA ALA A 406 0.89 -10.76 -33.76
C ALA A 406 0.40 -11.39 -35.07
N SER A 407 0.63 -10.69 -36.20
CA SER A 407 1.04 -11.32 -37.48
C SER A 407 1.25 -10.25 -38.57
N PRO A 408 2.48 -10.07 -39.09
CA PRO A 408 2.69 -9.78 -40.50
C PRO A 408 2.96 -11.11 -41.21
N ALA A 409 2.03 -11.53 -42.07
CA ALA A 409 2.27 -12.64 -42.97
C ALA A 409 3.42 -12.28 -43.92
N MET A 410 4.49 -13.08 -43.89
CA MET A 410 5.51 -13.10 -44.94
C MET A 410 4.86 -13.48 -46.27
N THR A 411 4.84 -12.56 -47.22
CA THR A 411 4.62 -12.87 -48.63
C THR A 411 5.96 -12.83 -49.35
N THR A 412 6.39 -13.98 -49.85
CA THR A 412 7.50 -14.12 -50.81
C THR A 412 7.12 -13.48 -52.15
N PRO A 413 8.07 -12.86 -52.88
CA PRO A 413 7.79 -12.33 -54.22
C PRO A 413 7.94 -13.43 -55.29
N PRO A 414 7.14 -13.42 -56.36
CA PRO A 414 7.37 -14.29 -57.51
C PRO A 414 8.45 -13.72 -58.43
N SER A 415 9.09 -14.67 -59.12
CA SER A 415 10.19 -14.62 -60.11
C SER A 415 10.35 -13.37 -60.96
#